data_AF-A0A830AYP9-F1
#
_entry.id   AF-A0A830AYP9-F1
#
_cell.length_a   1.000
_cell.length_b   1.000
_cell.length_c   1.000
_cell.angle_alpha   90.00
_cell.angle_beta   90.00
_cell.angle_gamma   90.00
#
_symmetry.space_group_name_H-M   'P 1'
#
loop_
_entity.id
_entity.type
_entity.pdbx_description
1 polymer ?
#
loop_
_entity_poly.entity_id
_entity_poly.type
_entity_poly.pdbx_seq_one_letter_code
_entity_poly.pdbx_strand_id
1 'polypeptide(L)'
;MKDLSLFSPDILNPDTSFPDKANNGVGFYRHIHFHRMHDGFLVGKSSRPSILRVAQEHAQEQDYNVSVEYIRSAFLVQEWEMPVDNNGTKKETLRLDLVARSYDTYKDADVLIFNTGNWWTHEKTSEGKGYYQEGDHVHEKLDVIEAFDRAMSTWARWVEANVNPSKTHVFFRGYTFSHFSKGEWNSGGQCDSKEPIKDDKDLLSLDELSPPIPQMIDNSLRKVKSPVSYLNVTKMTNYRHDAHPSSYRKPNTTEEEKRDFQTHQDCSHWCLPGVPDTWNQLLFAQLLLSHKQRQWNQSKNVHV
;
A
#
# COMPACT_ATOMS: atom_id res chain seq x y z
N MET A 1 14.43 37.86 16.59
CA MET A 1 14.14 39.20 16.01
C MET A 1 14.99 39.33 14.74
N LYS A 2 14.37 39.77 13.64
CA LYS A 2 14.78 39.70 12.20
C LYS A 2 14.42 38.35 11.54
N ASP A 3 13.20 38.19 11.04
CA ASP A 3 12.56 38.71 9.81
C ASP A 3 12.62 37.69 8.67
N LEU A 4 11.54 36.91 8.56
CA LEU A 4 11.17 36.13 7.38
C LEU A 4 9.90 36.76 6.83
N SER A 5 10.08 37.81 6.03
CA SER A 5 9.04 38.31 5.14
C SER A 5 9.68 38.54 3.80
N LEU A 6 9.32 37.71 2.82
CA LEU A 6 9.26 38.00 1.38
C LEU A 6 8.99 36.65 0.71
N PHE A 7 7.73 36.36 0.43
CA PHE A 7 7.24 36.01 -0.90
C PHE A 7 5.70 35.97 -0.83
N SER A 8 5.10 36.98 -1.45
CA SER A 8 3.66 37.13 -1.68
C SER A 8 3.23 36.19 -2.84
N PRO A 9 1.94 35.80 -2.92
CA PRO A 9 1.42 34.86 -3.90
C PRO A 9 1.13 35.54 -5.26
N ASP A 10 0.69 34.73 -6.23
CA ASP A 10 0.47 34.99 -7.66
C ASP A 10 1.70 34.55 -8.50
N ILE A 11 1.61 33.63 -9.47
CA ILE A 11 0.69 33.58 -10.59
C ILE A 11 0.54 32.12 -11.06
N LEU A 12 -0.71 31.65 -11.15
CA LEU A 12 -1.13 30.54 -12.01
C LEU A 12 -1.07 31.02 -13.48
N ASN A 13 -0.30 30.36 -14.34
CA ASN A 13 -0.58 30.37 -15.77
C ASN A 13 -0.10 29.09 -16.46
N PRO A 14 -0.99 28.24 -17.00
CA PRO A 14 -0.64 27.00 -17.66
C PRO A 14 -0.57 27.22 -19.18
N ASP A 15 0.41 27.99 -19.67
CA ASP A 15 0.69 28.06 -21.11
C ASP A 15 2.04 28.75 -21.35
N THR A 16 3.14 27.99 -21.24
CA THR A 16 4.39 28.32 -21.94
C THR A 16 5.11 27.02 -22.33
N SER A 17 5.04 26.69 -23.61
CA SER A 17 5.90 25.73 -24.28
C SER A 17 7.23 26.41 -24.64
N PHE A 18 8.38 25.87 -24.26
CA PHE A 18 9.72 26.25 -24.78
C PHE A 18 10.77 25.15 -24.44
N PRO A 19 11.91 25.09 -25.16
CA PRO A 19 12.24 23.96 -26.04
C PRO A 19 13.41 23.08 -25.56
N ASP A 20 13.53 21.90 -26.18
CA ASP A 20 14.72 21.04 -26.12
C ASP A 20 16.00 21.76 -26.61
N LYS A 21 17.07 21.72 -25.79
CA LYS A 21 18.44 21.34 -26.20
C LYS A 21 19.47 21.37 -25.04
N ALA A 22 19.99 20.16 -24.77
CA ALA A 22 21.38 19.76 -24.57
C ALA A 22 22.29 20.36 -23.45
N ASN A 23 22.73 19.41 -22.62
CA ASN A 23 24.08 19.14 -22.10
C ASN A 23 24.60 19.75 -20.78
N ASN A 24 25.18 18.79 -20.02
CA ASN A 24 26.15 18.88 -18.92
C ASN A 24 25.61 19.06 -17.51
N GLY A 25 25.61 17.94 -16.78
CA GLY A 25 26.01 17.88 -15.38
C GLY A 25 24.94 18.23 -14.36
N VAL A 26 24.63 17.22 -13.54
CA VAL A 26 24.07 17.36 -12.18
C VAL A 26 22.57 17.72 -12.10
N GLY A 27 21.79 16.69 -11.75
CA GLY A 27 20.66 16.83 -10.82
C GLY A 27 19.31 17.19 -11.42
N PHE A 28 18.49 16.19 -11.74
CA PHE A 28 17.03 16.35 -11.78
C PHE A 28 16.32 15.15 -11.15
N TYR A 29 15.97 15.32 -9.88
CA TYR A 29 14.97 14.54 -9.17
C TYR A 29 13.61 14.80 -9.83
N ARG A 30 12.95 13.75 -10.34
CA ARG A 30 11.50 13.80 -10.59
C ARG A 30 10.86 12.71 -9.74
N HIS A 31 9.94 13.16 -8.90
CA HIS A 31 9.31 12.43 -7.81
C HIS A 31 8.48 11.26 -8.33
N ILE A 32 8.56 10.14 -7.61
CA ILE A 32 7.79 8.93 -7.88
C ILE A 32 6.49 9.04 -7.08
N HIS A 33 5.35 9.22 -7.74
CA HIS A 33 4.05 9.45 -7.10
C HIS A 33 3.17 8.19 -7.13
N PHE A 34 2.98 7.58 -5.97
CA PHE A 34 2.23 6.32 -5.83
C PHE A 34 0.81 6.65 -5.39
N HIS A 35 -0.15 6.62 -6.32
CA HIS A 35 -1.54 6.95 -6.03
C HIS A 35 -2.31 5.74 -5.48
N ARG A 36 -2.87 5.90 -4.28
CA ARG A 36 -3.73 4.92 -3.57
C ARG A 36 -3.06 3.62 -3.16
N MET A 37 -2.18 3.71 -2.19
CA MET A 37 -1.71 2.55 -1.43
C MET A 37 -2.58 2.38 -0.18
N HIS A 38 -3.87 2.07 -0.34
CA HIS A 38 -4.63 1.51 0.78
C HIS A 38 -4.51 0.00 0.80
N ASP A 39 -4.76 -0.67 -0.33
CA ASP A 39 -4.87 -2.14 -0.37
C ASP A 39 -4.63 -2.70 -1.79
N GLY A 40 -3.37 -3.00 -2.14
CA GLY A 40 -3.01 -3.65 -3.40
C GLY A 40 -1.50 -3.85 -3.64
N PHE A 41 -1.18 -4.71 -4.60
CA PHE A 41 0.17 -5.15 -4.92
C PHE A 41 0.82 -4.30 -6.02
N LEU A 42 2.12 -4.04 -5.93
CA LEU A 42 2.89 -3.38 -7.00
C LEU A 42 3.84 -4.35 -7.69
N VAL A 43 3.88 -4.25 -9.02
CA VAL A 43 4.69 -5.09 -9.90
C VAL A 43 5.61 -4.19 -10.69
N GLY A 44 6.92 -4.44 -10.61
CA GLY A 44 7.91 -3.86 -11.51
C GLY A 44 8.55 -4.92 -12.39
N LYS A 45 8.50 -4.76 -13.72
CA LYS A 45 9.31 -5.55 -14.67
C LYS A 45 10.41 -4.67 -15.27
N SER A 46 11.64 -5.17 -15.33
CA SER A 46 12.79 -4.55 -15.98
C SER A 46 13.65 -5.62 -16.67
N SER A 47 14.13 -5.33 -17.87
CA SER A 47 14.93 -6.26 -18.66
C SER A 47 16.44 -6.13 -18.46
N ARG A 48 16.94 -5.21 -17.61
CA ARG A 48 18.37 -5.04 -17.24
C ARG A 48 18.54 -4.33 -15.87
N PRO A 49 19.65 -4.52 -15.13
CA PRO A 49 19.78 -3.99 -13.77
C PRO A 49 20.04 -2.47 -13.79
N SER A 50 19.01 -1.64 -13.61
CA SER A 50 19.13 -0.21 -13.24
C SER A 50 17.78 0.39 -12.80
N ILE A 51 17.78 0.95 -11.58
CA ILE A 51 16.93 2.02 -10.99
C ILE A 51 15.44 2.12 -11.43
N LEU A 52 14.55 1.75 -10.50
CA LEU A 52 13.09 1.86 -10.62
C LEU A 52 12.60 3.33 -10.49
N ARG A 53 11.76 3.77 -11.44
CA ARG A 53 10.83 4.91 -11.33
C ARG A 53 9.42 4.45 -11.71
N VAL A 54 8.39 5.04 -11.11
CA VAL A 54 6.98 4.59 -11.17
C VAL A 54 5.99 5.76 -11.20
N ALA A 55 5.10 5.76 -12.19
CA ALA A 55 3.84 6.52 -12.14
C ALA A 55 2.69 5.61 -12.56
N GLN A 56 1.49 5.92 -12.06
CA GLN A 56 0.25 5.16 -12.17
C GLN A 56 -0.27 5.06 -13.61
N GLU A 57 -0.93 3.94 -13.92
CA GLU A 57 -1.62 3.61 -15.19
C GLU A 57 -0.68 3.44 -16.38
N HIS A 58 -0.21 2.21 -16.61
CA HIS A 58 0.51 1.80 -17.82
C HIS A 58 1.54 2.83 -18.32
N ALA A 59 2.43 3.28 -17.44
CA ALA A 59 3.58 4.06 -17.88
C ALA A 59 4.65 3.11 -18.41
N GLN A 60 4.68 2.88 -19.73
CA GLN A 60 5.86 2.34 -20.39
C GLN A 60 6.81 3.52 -20.66
N GLU A 61 7.80 3.71 -19.80
CA GLU A 61 8.85 4.71 -20.06
C GLU A 61 9.77 4.15 -21.15
N GLN A 62 9.57 4.60 -22.40
CA GLN A 62 10.20 4.05 -23.60
C GLN A 62 11.74 4.02 -23.52
N ASP A 63 12.33 4.91 -22.72
CA ASP A 63 13.78 5.03 -22.58
C ASP A 63 14.42 3.96 -21.67
N TYR A 64 13.67 3.34 -20.75
CA TYR A 64 14.22 2.42 -19.75
C TYR A 64 13.56 1.03 -19.70
N ASN A 65 12.50 0.80 -20.49
CA ASN A 65 11.75 -0.46 -20.52
C ASN A 65 11.37 -0.97 -19.11
N VAL A 66 10.85 -0.03 -18.31
CA VAL A 66 10.29 -0.28 -16.97
C VAL A 66 8.77 -0.18 -17.08
N SER A 67 8.07 -1.13 -16.46
CA SER A 67 6.63 -1.04 -16.24
C SER A 67 6.32 -1.09 -14.76
N VAL A 68 5.22 -0.44 -14.38
CA VAL A 68 4.73 -0.50 -13.01
C VAL A 68 3.23 -0.61 -12.98
N GLU A 69 2.77 -1.59 -12.22
CA GLU A 69 1.36 -1.95 -12.19
C GLU A 69 0.87 -2.02 -10.75
N TYR A 70 -0.37 -1.59 -10.54
CA TYR A 70 -1.09 -1.71 -9.28
C TYR A 70 -2.21 -2.74 -9.44
N ILE A 71 -2.26 -3.69 -8.51
CA ILE A 71 -3.25 -4.76 -8.51
C ILE A 71 -4.02 -4.73 -7.20
N ARG A 72 -5.31 -4.41 -7.27
CA ARG A 72 -6.18 -4.42 -6.09
C ARG A 72 -6.38 -5.85 -5.61
N SER A 73 -6.03 -6.10 -4.34
CA SER A 73 -6.25 -7.37 -3.66
C SER A 73 -6.21 -7.10 -2.16
N ALA A 74 -7.35 -6.72 -1.59
CA ALA A 74 -7.37 -6.13 -0.26
C ALA A 74 -6.99 -7.12 0.86
N PHE A 75 -7.30 -8.40 0.64
CA PHE A 75 -7.06 -9.47 1.58
C PHE A 75 -5.88 -10.38 1.19
N LEU A 76 -5.19 -10.11 0.07
CA LEU A 76 -4.23 -11.00 -0.62
C LEU A 76 -4.82 -12.30 -1.18
N VAL A 77 -5.84 -12.83 -0.50
CA VAL A 77 -6.62 -13.99 -0.88
C VAL A 77 -7.86 -13.62 -1.70
N GLN A 78 -8.49 -14.62 -2.30
CA GLN A 78 -9.47 -14.42 -3.37
C GLN A 78 -10.87 -14.08 -2.81
N GLU A 79 -11.38 -12.92 -3.19
CA GLU A 79 -12.81 -12.57 -3.02
C GLU A 79 -13.68 -13.45 -3.94
N TRP A 80 -14.82 -13.90 -3.44
CA TRP A 80 -15.68 -14.88 -4.09
C TRP A 80 -17.17 -14.64 -3.81
N GLU A 81 -18.03 -15.34 -4.54
CA GLU A 81 -19.48 -15.33 -4.34
C GLU A 81 -20.02 -16.75 -4.37
N MET A 82 -20.87 -17.09 -3.40
CA MET A 82 -21.57 -18.37 -3.34
C MET A 82 -23.09 -18.18 -3.49
N PRO A 83 -23.78 -19.01 -4.28
CA PRO A 83 -25.23 -18.99 -4.33
C PRO A 83 -25.80 -19.46 -2.99
N VAL A 84 -26.77 -18.71 -2.46
CA VAL A 84 -27.47 -18.99 -1.20
C VAL A 84 -28.77 -19.77 -1.47
N ASP A 85 -29.40 -19.49 -2.60
CA ASP A 85 -30.65 -20.10 -3.01
C ASP A 85 -30.73 -20.31 -4.53
N ASN A 86 -31.75 -21.04 -4.97
CA ASN A 86 -32.02 -21.28 -6.39
C ASN A 86 -32.62 -20.05 -7.11
N ASN A 87 -32.91 -18.96 -6.38
CA ASN A 87 -33.44 -17.72 -6.95
C ASN A 87 -32.34 -16.77 -7.41
N GLY A 88 -31.07 -17.16 -7.26
CA GLY A 88 -29.91 -16.40 -7.72
C GLY A 88 -29.35 -15.42 -6.68
N THR A 89 -29.83 -15.48 -5.43
CA THR A 89 -29.23 -14.70 -4.33
C THR A 89 -27.82 -15.22 -4.10
N LYS A 90 -26.84 -14.31 -4.12
CA LYS A 90 -25.44 -14.64 -3.84
C LYS A 90 -25.00 -14.00 -2.53
N LYS A 91 -24.08 -14.67 -1.85
CA LYS A 91 -23.38 -14.16 -0.69
C LYS A 91 -21.89 -14.03 -1.00
N GLU A 92 -21.35 -12.85 -0.72
CA GLU A 92 -19.91 -12.62 -0.80
C GLU A 92 -19.18 -13.47 0.24
N THR A 93 -18.06 -14.03 -0.16
CA THR A 93 -17.20 -14.87 0.66
C THR A 93 -15.73 -14.57 0.37
N LEU A 94 -14.86 -14.94 1.29
CA LEU A 94 -13.42 -14.78 1.15
C LEU A 94 -12.73 -16.14 1.21
N ARG A 95 -12.12 -16.56 0.09
CA ARG A 95 -11.40 -17.83 -0.05
C ARG A 95 -10.05 -17.77 0.62
N LEU A 96 -9.95 -18.21 1.87
CA LEU A 96 -8.70 -18.18 2.64
C LEU A 96 -7.62 -19.13 2.10
N ASP A 97 -8.02 -20.11 1.29
CA ASP A 97 -7.18 -21.15 0.72
C ASP A 97 -6.64 -20.81 -0.68
N LEU A 98 -7.06 -19.71 -1.29
CA LEU A 98 -6.65 -19.28 -2.63
C LEU A 98 -6.11 -17.84 -2.60
N VAL A 99 -4.93 -17.62 -3.19
CA VAL A 99 -4.47 -16.25 -3.46
C VAL A 99 -5.31 -15.59 -4.56
N ALA A 100 -5.29 -14.26 -4.63
CA ALA A 100 -5.95 -13.54 -5.70
C ALA A 100 -5.45 -14.00 -7.09
N ARG A 101 -6.40 -14.23 -8.01
CA ARG A 101 -6.17 -14.82 -9.35
C ARG A 101 -5.09 -14.13 -10.17
N SER A 102 -4.93 -12.81 -9.99
CA SER A 102 -3.97 -12.01 -10.73
C SER A 102 -2.52 -12.36 -10.41
N TYR A 103 -2.23 -13.00 -9.27
CA TYR A 103 -0.85 -13.18 -8.80
C TYR A 103 0.00 -14.03 -9.76
N ASP A 104 -0.59 -15.03 -10.41
CA ASP A 104 0.11 -15.89 -11.36
C ASP A 104 0.61 -15.14 -12.62
N THR A 105 -0.04 -14.03 -12.98
CA THR A 105 0.40 -13.14 -14.07
C THR A 105 1.69 -12.40 -13.71
N TYR A 106 1.96 -12.24 -12.42
CA TYR A 106 2.98 -11.32 -11.91
C TYR A 106 4.10 -11.98 -11.11
N LYS A 107 4.03 -13.28 -10.86
CA LYS A 107 5.05 -14.05 -10.12
C LYS A 107 6.49 -13.87 -10.63
N ASP A 108 6.65 -13.55 -11.92
CA ASP A 108 7.95 -13.35 -12.57
C ASP A 108 8.45 -11.90 -12.60
N ALA A 109 7.78 -10.96 -11.93
CA ALA A 109 8.25 -9.57 -11.87
C ALA A 109 9.56 -9.46 -11.06
N ASP A 110 10.34 -8.41 -11.32
CA ASP A 110 11.63 -8.20 -10.64
C ASP A 110 11.44 -7.64 -9.23
N VAL A 111 10.35 -6.91 -9.01
CA VAL A 111 9.94 -6.38 -7.71
C VAL A 111 8.45 -6.63 -7.49
N LEU A 112 8.15 -7.19 -6.33
CA LEU A 112 6.81 -7.54 -5.84
C LEU A 112 6.60 -6.85 -4.49
N ILE A 113 5.58 -6.00 -4.35
CA ILE A 113 5.31 -5.27 -3.09
C ILE A 113 3.89 -5.53 -2.60
N PHE A 114 3.74 -6.37 -1.59
CA PHE A 114 2.46 -6.75 -1.00
C PHE A 114 2.09 -5.86 0.18
N ASN A 115 0.79 -5.71 0.43
CA ASN A 115 0.27 -5.14 1.67
C ASN A 115 -1.15 -5.66 1.90
N THR A 116 -1.57 -5.72 3.17
CA THR A 116 -2.96 -5.92 3.57
C THR A 116 -3.13 -5.41 5.00
N GLY A 117 -4.37 -5.17 5.45
CA GLY A 117 -4.63 -4.83 6.84
C GLY A 117 -5.91 -4.02 7.05
N ASN A 118 -6.07 -2.93 6.30
CA ASN A 118 -7.16 -1.96 6.55
C ASN A 118 -8.57 -2.54 6.34
N TRP A 119 -8.70 -3.59 5.53
CA TRP A 119 -9.98 -4.27 5.29
C TRP A 119 -10.27 -5.41 6.26
N TRP A 120 -9.32 -5.78 7.12
CA TRP A 120 -9.52 -6.83 8.12
C TRP A 120 -10.21 -6.27 9.38
N THR A 121 -11.32 -5.53 9.22
CA THR A 121 -12.17 -5.08 10.33
C THR A 121 -13.40 -5.99 10.46
N HIS A 122 -14.07 -5.99 11.61
CA HIS A 122 -15.28 -6.79 11.78
C HIS A 122 -16.37 -6.40 10.79
N GLU A 123 -16.57 -5.12 10.50
CA GLU A 123 -17.59 -4.64 9.56
C GLU A 123 -17.31 -5.09 8.13
N LYS A 124 -16.03 -5.01 7.70
CA LYS A 124 -15.62 -5.39 6.34
C LYS A 124 -15.53 -6.90 6.13
N THR A 125 -15.51 -7.68 7.21
CA THR A 125 -15.42 -9.15 7.18
C THR A 125 -16.70 -9.84 7.65
N SER A 126 -17.84 -9.12 7.62
CA SER A 126 -19.16 -9.64 8.05
C SER A 126 -19.16 -10.23 9.46
N GLU A 127 -18.34 -9.68 10.37
CA GLU A 127 -18.09 -10.20 11.73
C GLU A 127 -17.66 -11.68 11.75
N GLY A 128 -17.09 -12.16 10.63
CA GLY A 128 -16.74 -13.55 10.40
C GLY A 128 -17.92 -14.50 10.17
N LYS A 129 -19.16 -14.00 10.07
CA LYS A 129 -20.38 -14.81 10.01
C LYS A 129 -20.70 -15.29 8.58
N GLY A 130 -20.35 -16.53 8.26
CA GLY A 130 -20.63 -17.13 6.96
C GLY A 130 -19.92 -16.41 5.81
N TYR A 131 -18.74 -15.85 6.06
CA TYR A 131 -17.97 -15.05 5.11
C TYR A 131 -16.71 -15.77 4.66
N TYR A 132 -15.98 -16.38 5.58
CA TYR A 132 -14.73 -17.07 5.26
C TYR A 132 -15.00 -18.46 4.68
N GLN A 133 -14.29 -18.82 3.61
CA GLN A 133 -14.48 -20.05 2.86
C GLN A 133 -13.15 -20.77 2.60
N GLU A 134 -13.17 -22.09 2.67
CA GLU A 134 -12.08 -22.98 2.25
C GLU A 134 -12.68 -24.16 1.47
N GLY A 135 -12.22 -24.38 0.23
CA GLY A 135 -12.90 -25.30 -0.69
C GLY A 135 -14.38 -24.93 -0.87
N ASP A 136 -15.28 -25.89 -0.61
CA ASP A 136 -16.74 -25.69 -0.65
C ASP A 136 -17.35 -25.40 0.74
N HIS A 137 -16.52 -25.35 1.79
CA HIS A 137 -16.98 -25.08 3.14
C HIS A 137 -16.95 -23.58 3.46
N VAL A 138 -18.11 -23.01 3.77
CA VAL A 138 -18.24 -21.66 4.31
C VAL A 138 -18.38 -21.75 5.83
N HIS A 139 -17.46 -21.14 6.56
CA HIS A 139 -17.45 -21.14 8.02
C HIS A 139 -18.63 -20.35 8.55
N GLU A 140 -19.50 -20.95 9.37
CA GLU A 140 -20.65 -20.26 9.98
C GLU A 140 -20.19 -19.04 10.78
N LYS A 141 -19.10 -19.19 11.55
CA LYS A 141 -18.41 -18.11 12.23
C LYS A 141 -16.93 -18.46 12.36
N LEU A 142 -16.05 -17.56 11.94
CA LEU A 142 -14.60 -17.70 12.13
C LEU A 142 -14.01 -16.36 12.59
N ASP A 143 -13.08 -16.41 13.54
CA ASP A 143 -12.46 -15.21 14.10
C ASP A 143 -11.54 -14.52 13.07
N VAL A 144 -11.51 -13.19 13.06
CA VAL A 144 -10.75 -12.39 12.09
C VAL A 144 -9.24 -12.60 12.23
N ILE A 145 -8.73 -12.84 13.44
CA ILE A 145 -7.30 -13.09 13.69
C ILE A 145 -6.92 -14.45 13.10
N GLU A 146 -7.76 -15.46 13.33
CA GLU A 146 -7.56 -16.78 12.76
C GLU A 146 -7.65 -16.76 11.22
N ALA A 147 -8.66 -16.08 10.68
CA ALA A 147 -8.83 -15.94 9.23
C ALA A 147 -7.65 -15.22 8.57
N PHE A 148 -7.13 -14.16 9.21
CA PHE A 148 -5.94 -13.44 8.74
C PHE A 148 -4.70 -14.35 8.72
N ASP A 149 -4.46 -15.11 9.78
CA ASP A 149 -3.29 -16.01 9.85
C ASP A 149 -3.35 -17.10 8.76
N ARG A 150 -4.55 -17.63 8.47
CA ARG A 150 -4.78 -18.57 7.37
C ARG A 150 -4.54 -17.92 6.01
N ALA A 151 -5.07 -16.72 5.77
CA ALA A 151 -4.86 -15.99 4.52
C ALA A 151 -3.38 -15.67 4.27
N MET A 152 -2.67 -15.18 5.30
CA MET A 152 -1.24 -14.92 5.23
C MET A 152 -0.43 -16.19 5.02
N SER A 153 -0.84 -17.31 5.63
CA SER A 153 -0.20 -18.61 5.40
C SER A 153 -0.38 -19.10 3.95
N THR A 154 -1.54 -18.83 3.34
CA THR A 154 -1.79 -19.11 1.92
C THR A 154 -0.93 -18.22 1.01
N TRP A 155 -0.86 -16.92 1.28
CA TRP A 155 0.02 -16.00 0.55
C TRP A 155 1.50 -16.41 0.67
N ALA A 156 1.98 -16.71 1.88
CA ALA A 156 3.37 -17.11 2.12
C ALA A 156 3.75 -18.38 1.35
N ARG A 157 2.89 -19.40 1.38
CA ARG A 157 3.08 -20.63 0.60
C ARG A 157 3.12 -20.35 -0.90
N TRP A 158 2.27 -19.44 -1.39
CA TRP A 158 2.29 -19.07 -2.81
C TRP A 158 3.62 -18.38 -3.19
N VAL A 159 4.11 -17.45 -2.37
CA VAL A 159 5.41 -16.79 -2.60
C VAL A 159 6.54 -17.82 -2.61
N GLU A 160 6.58 -18.72 -1.62
CA GLU A 160 7.58 -19.79 -1.51
C GLU A 160 7.57 -20.76 -2.69
N ALA A 161 6.39 -21.06 -3.24
CA ALA A 161 6.25 -22.01 -4.34
C ALA A 161 6.45 -21.39 -5.73
N ASN A 162 6.15 -20.10 -5.91
CA ASN A 162 6.02 -19.50 -7.24
C ASN A 162 6.99 -18.37 -7.56
N VAL A 163 7.60 -17.74 -6.56
CA VAL A 163 8.49 -16.59 -6.77
C VAL A 163 9.95 -17.04 -6.70
N ASN A 164 10.74 -16.71 -7.72
CA ASN A 164 12.17 -17.02 -7.74
C ASN A 164 12.96 -15.92 -6.98
N PRO A 165 13.49 -16.20 -5.77
CA PRO A 165 14.17 -15.19 -4.95
C PRO A 165 15.50 -14.70 -5.55
N SER A 166 16.08 -15.44 -6.51
CA SER A 166 17.29 -15.00 -7.22
C SER A 166 17.01 -13.90 -8.24
N LYS A 167 15.77 -13.84 -8.74
CA LYS A 167 15.33 -12.86 -9.74
C LYS A 167 14.53 -11.73 -9.07
N THR A 168 13.57 -12.11 -8.24
CA THR A 168 12.52 -11.24 -7.72
C THR A 168 12.81 -10.81 -6.30
N HIS A 169 12.70 -9.51 -6.02
CA HIS A 169 12.67 -9.00 -4.65
C HIS A 169 11.23 -8.87 -4.17
N VAL A 170 10.91 -9.52 -3.06
CA VAL A 170 9.60 -9.43 -2.42
C VAL A 170 9.66 -8.48 -1.25
N PHE A 171 8.75 -7.53 -1.23
CA PHE A 171 8.52 -6.59 -0.15
C PHE A 171 7.13 -6.82 0.43
N PHE A 172 7.01 -6.60 1.73
CA PHE A 172 5.72 -6.45 2.39
C PHE A 172 5.69 -5.08 3.06
N ARG A 173 4.73 -4.24 2.70
CA ARG A 173 4.52 -2.94 3.34
C ARG A 173 3.62 -3.13 4.56
N GLY A 174 4.07 -2.64 5.71
CA GLY A 174 3.33 -2.71 6.97
C GLY A 174 2.02 -1.91 6.96
N TYR A 175 1.34 -2.02 8.10
CA TYR A 175 0.07 -1.34 8.35
C TYR A 175 0.22 0.18 8.31
N THR A 176 -0.82 0.87 7.84
CA THR A 176 -0.90 2.33 7.76
C THR A 176 -2.08 2.77 8.61
N PHE A 177 -1.87 3.70 9.54
CA PHE A 177 -2.95 4.15 10.42
C PHE A 177 -4.05 4.91 9.68
N SER A 178 -5.29 4.68 10.10
CA SER A 178 -6.40 5.60 9.87
C SER A 178 -6.57 6.48 11.11
N HIS A 179 -6.76 7.78 10.94
CA HIS A 179 -6.82 8.73 12.07
C HIS A 179 -8.20 9.37 12.19
N PHE A 180 -9.18 8.61 12.63
CA PHE A 180 -10.51 9.17 12.92
C PHE A 180 -10.54 9.79 14.32
N SER A 181 -11.13 10.97 14.41
CA SER A 181 -11.43 11.65 15.67
C SER A 181 -12.91 11.98 15.73
N LYS A 182 -13.48 12.02 16.95
CA LYS A 182 -14.89 12.35 17.22
C LYS A 182 -15.92 11.41 16.58
N GLY A 183 -15.50 10.22 16.15
CA GLY A 183 -16.35 9.20 15.54
C GLY A 183 -15.50 8.23 14.72
N GLU A 184 -16.15 7.21 14.17
CA GLU A 184 -15.55 6.23 13.25
C GLU A 184 -15.79 6.62 11.78
N TRP A 185 -15.21 5.86 10.86
CA TRP A 185 -15.36 6.05 9.41
C TRP A 185 -16.82 6.12 8.91
N ASN A 186 -17.76 5.47 9.62
CA ASN A 186 -19.18 5.41 9.28
C ASN A 186 -20.08 6.23 10.22
N SER A 187 -19.52 6.93 11.20
CA SER A 187 -20.28 7.66 12.22
C SER A 187 -19.83 9.11 12.38
N GLY A 188 -19.29 9.69 11.31
CA GLY A 188 -18.92 11.10 11.26
C GLY A 188 -17.51 11.42 11.77
N GLY A 189 -16.61 10.44 11.81
CA GLY A 189 -15.21 10.65 12.18
C GLY A 189 -14.48 11.64 11.27
N GLN A 190 -13.54 12.38 11.86
CA GLN A 190 -12.83 13.50 11.21
C GLN A 190 -11.31 13.42 11.39
N CYS A 191 -10.55 14.05 10.49
CA CYS A 191 -9.09 14.12 10.45
C CYS A 191 -8.59 15.48 9.95
N ASP A 192 -9.12 16.56 10.52
CA ASP A 192 -8.81 17.94 10.07
C ASP A 192 -7.51 18.52 10.66
N SER A 193 -6.63 17.67 11.23
CA SER A 193 -5.34 18.14 11.70
C SER A 193 -4.50 18.67 10.54
N LYS A 194 -3.68 19.69 10.80
CA LYS A 194 -2.82 20.34 9.80
C LYS A 194 -1.33 20.17 10.10
N GLU A 195 -1.00 19.60 11.25
CA GLU A 195 0.36 19.45 11.74
C GLU A 195 0.58 18.02 12.19
N PRO A 196 1.75 17.41 11.95
CA PRO A 196 2.07 16.09 12.48
C PRO A 196 2.02 16.06 14.00
N ILE A 197 1.75 14.87 14.55
CA ILE A 197 1.94 14.60 15.98
C ILE A 197 3.43 14.76 16.31
N LYS A 198 3.71 15.42 17.44
CA LYS A 198 5.09 15.76 17.86
C LYS A 198 5.60 14.93 19.04
N ASP A 199 4.70 14.31 19.80
CA ASP A 199 5.01 13.56 21.02
C ASP A 199 4.45 12.14 20.92
N ASP A 200 5.26 11.15 21.27
CA ASP A 200 4.90 9.73 21.20
C ASP A 200 3.68 9.38 22.06
N LYS A 201 3.41 10.16 23.12
CA LYS A 201 2.26 9.95 24.01
C LYS A 201 0.91 10.22 23.32
N ASP A 202 0.91 10.99 22.25
CA ASP A 202 -0.30 11.40 21.51
C ASP A 202 -0.57 10.45 20.33
N LEU A 203 0.30 9.46 20.11
CA LEU A 203 0.10 8.42 19.10
C LEU A 203 -1.00 7.44 19.49
N LEU A 204 -1.71 6.93 18.48
CA LEU A 204 -2.66 5.84 18.69
C LEU A 204 -1.93 4.59 19.20
N SER A 205 -2.44 3.99 20.28
CA SER A 205 -1.85 2.78 20.84
C SER A 205 -2.12 1.59 19.91
N LEU A 206 -1.09 0.78 19.66
CA LEU A 206 -1.24 -0.47 18.89
C LEU A 206 -2.09 -1.50 19.63
N ASP A 207 -2.20 -1.40 20.95
CA ASP A 207 -2.99 -2.31 21.79
C ASP A 207 -4.48 -1.93 21.82
N GLU A 208 -4.81 -0.72 21.38
CA GLU A 208 -6.20 -0.25 21.25
C GLU A 208 -6.82 -0.62 19.89
N LEU A 209 -6.01 -1.10 18.94
CA LEU A 209 -6.49 -1.57 17.65
C LEU A 209 -7.22 -2.91 17.82
N SER A 210 -8.49 -2.94 17.41
CA SER A 210 -9.31 -4.15 17.38
C SER A 210 -9.85 -4.37 15.97
N PRO A 211 -9.31 -5.32 15.20
CA PRO A 211 -8.24 -6.27 15.57
C PRO A 211 -6.81 -5.67 15.57
N PRO A 212 -5.83 -6.33 16.24
CA PRO A 212 -4.44 -5.87 16.35
C PRO A 212 -3.63 -6.14 15.07
N ILE A 213 -4.03 -5.50 13.97
CA ILE A 213 -3.50 -5.75 12.61
C ILE A 213 -1.98 -5.67 12.51
N PRO A 214 -1.28 -4.66 13.09
CA PRO A 214 0.18 -4.60 13.03
C PRO A 214 0.85 -5.83 13.65
N GLN A 215 0.37 -6.27 14.82
CA GLN A 215 0.88 -7.46 15.49
C GLN A 215 0.58 -8.73 14.67
N MET A 216 -0.59 -8.80 14.02
CA MET A 216 -0.95 -9.90 13.13
C MET A 216 -0.01 -9.99 11.93
N ILE A 217 0.28 -8.87 11.24
CA ILE A 217 1.26 -8.80 10.15
C ILE A 217 2.64 -9.27 10.64
N ASP A 218 3.13 -8.72 11.74
CA ASP A 218 4.44 -9.06 12.31
C ASP A 218 4.54 -10.55 12.65
N ASN A 219 3.49 -11.13 13.24
CA ASN A 219 3.40 -12.55 13.56
C ASN A 219 3.44 -13.42 12.32
N SER A 220 2.68 -13.07 11.28
CA SER A 220 2.64 -13.83 10.04
C SER A 220 3.95 -13.75 9.26
N LEU A 221 4.57 -12.57 9.17
CA LEU A 221 5.84 -12.39 8.46
C LEU A 221 6.99 -13.15 9.12
N ARG A 222 6.99 -13.33 10.45
CA ARG A 222 7.95 -14.17 11.17
C ARG A 222 7.91 -15.65 10.76
N LYS A 223 6.78 -16.13 10.23
CA LYS A 223 6.58 -17.53 9.82
C LYS A 223 7.02 -17.79 8.37
N VAL A 224 7.23 -16.75 7.57
CA VAL A 224 7.61 -16.86 6.15
C VAL A 224 9.06 -17.32 6.04
N LYS A 225 9.31 -18.35 5.23
CA LYS A 225 10.66 -18.90 5.02
C LYS A 225 11.39 -18.23 3.86
N SER A 226 10.64 -17.76 2.87
CA SER A 226 11.20 -17.00 1.75
C SER A 226 11.72 -15.62 2.19
N PRO A 227 12.77 -15.09 1.54
CA PRO A 227 13.27 -13.75 1.83
C PRO A 227 12.23 -12.69 1.43
N VAL A 228 11.58 -12.09 2.43
CA VAL A 228 10.67 -10.95 2.27
C VAL A 228 11.21 -9.75 3.04
N SER A 229 11.36 -8.61 2.36
CA SER A 229 11.76 -7.36 2.98
C SER A 229 10.56 -6.64 3.58
N TYR A 230 10.52 -6.50 4.90
CA TYR A 230 9.44 -5.79 5.58
C TYR A 230 9.68 -4.28 5.63
N LEU A 231 8.83 -3.51 4.95
CA LEU A 231 8.80 -2.06 5.04
C LEU A 231 7.83 -1.66 6.16
N ASN A 232 8.33 -1.65 7.39
CA ASN A 232 7.53 -1.25 8.55
C ASN A 232 7.32 0.27 8.56
N VAL A 233 6.19 0.71 7.99
CA VAL A 233 5.77 2.11 7.93
C VAL A 233 4.78 2.47 9.05
N THR A 234 4.46 1.54 9.95
CA THR A 234 3.35 1.70 10.89
C THR A 234 3.55 2.87 11.85
N LYS A 235 4.67 2.91 12.58
CA LYS A 235 4.94 4.01 13.52
C LYS A 235 5.05 5.37 12.81
N MET A 236 5.73 5.44 11.66
CA MET A 236 5.89 6.72 10.95
C MET A 236 4.57 7.26 10.41
N THR A 237 3.63 6.39 10.01
CA THR A 237 2.31 6.83 9.55
C THR A 237 1.43 7.31 10.71
N ASN A 238 1.61 6.76 11.91
CA ASN A 238 0.86 7.19 13.11
C ASN A 238 1.12 8.66 13.47
N TYR A 239 2.31 9.21 13.19
CA TYR A 239 2.56 10.64 13.40
C TYR A 239 1.81 11.55 12.42
N ARG A 240 1.31 11.00 11.29
CA ARG A 240 0.94 11.78 10.11
C ARG A 240 -0.56 11.96 9.96
N HIS A 241 -1.27 12.16 11.06
CA HIS A 241 -2.71 12.45 11.02
C HIS A 241 -3.08 13.72 10.22
N ASP A 242 -2.10 14.56 9.89
CA ASP A 242 -2.20 15.77 9.08
C ASP A 242 -2.31 15.51 7.57
N ALA A 243 -1.97 14.30 7.12
CA ALA A 243 -1.71 14.02 5.72
C ALA A 243 -2.85 13.24 5.01
N HIS A 244 -4.01 13.15 5.65
CA HIS A 244 -5.20 12.55 5.05
C HIS A 244 -5.95 13.55 4.16
N PRO A 245 -6.68 13.09 3.13
CA PRO A 245 -7.56 13.93 2.32
C PRO A 245 -8.65 14.64 3.12
N SER A 246 -9.11 14.06 4.24
CA SER A 246 -10.28 14.56 4.96
C SER A 246 -11.47 14.70 3.98
N SER A 247 -12.06 15.88 3.87
CA SER A 247 -13.16 16.20 2.95
C SER A 247 -12.69 16.48 1.51
N TYR A 248 -11.38 16.58 1.26
CA TYR A 248 -10.78 16.95 -0.03
C TYR A 248 -10.49 15.72 -0.90
N ARG A 249 -11.53 14.93 -1.20
CA ARG A 249 -11.39 13.60 -1.83
C ARG A 249 -11.20 13.64 -3.35
N LYS A 250 -11.73 14.66 -4.04
CA LYS A 250 -11.60 14.84 -5.49
C LYS A 250 -11.78 16.31 -5.90
N PRO A 251 -11.24 16.73 -7.06
CA PRO A 251 -11.52 18.05 -7.61
C PRO A 251 -12.96 18.16 -8.14
N ASN A 252 -13.44 19.38 -8.33
CA ASN A 252 -14.74 19.72 -8.96
C ASN A 252 -15.96 19.04 -8.30
N THR A 253 -16.07 19.13 -6.98
CA THR A 253 -17.20 18.56 -6.22
C THR A 253 -18.45 19.42 -6.30
N THR A 254 -19.61 18.76 -6.42
CA THR A 254 -20.91 19.44 -6.29
C THR A 254 -21.17 19.88 -4.84
N GLU A 255 -22.11 20.80 -4.61
CA GLU A 255 -22.46 21.20 -3.25
C GLU A 255 -23.03 20.05 -2.41
N GLU A 256 -23.66 19.05 -3.05
CA GLU A 256 -24.12 17.83 -2.39
C GLU A 256 -22.94 16.96 -1.96
N GLU A 257 -21.97 16.74 -2.84
CA GLU A 257 -20.76 15.97 -2.54
C GLU A 257 -19.92 16.65 -1.47
N LYS A 258 -19.82 17.99 -1.48
CA LYS A 258 -19.13 18.73 -0.43
C LYS A 258 -19.77 18.49 0.94
N ARG A 259 -21.10 18.49 1.02
CA ARG A 259 -21.81 18.18 2.27
C ARG A 259 -21.53 16.75 2.72
N ASP A 260 -21.61 15.79 1.79
CA ASP A 260 -21.31 14.39 2.09
C ASP A 260 -19.87 14.21 2.58
N PHE A 261 -18.88 14.82 1.92
CA PHE A 261 -17.47 14.67 2.29
C PHE A 261 -17.10 15.38 3.59
N GLN A 262 -17.86 16.41 3.98
CA GLN A 262 -17.75 17.02 5.30
C GLN A 262 -18.28 16.10 6.40
N THR A 263 -19.32 15.31 6.12
CA THR A 263 -19.87 14.33 7.06
C THR A 263 -19.15 12.98 7.06
N HIS A 264 -18.54 12.60 5.94
CA HIS A 264 -17.85 11.33 5.73
C HIS A 264 -16.44 11.60 5.21
N GLN A 265 -15.56 12.03 6.12
CA GLN A 265 -14.17 12.35 5.78
C GLN A 265 -13.37 11.09 5.48
N ASP A 266 -12.42 11.21 4.54
CA ASP A 266 -11.46 10.15 4.26
C ASP A 266 -10.22 10.30 5.13
N CYS A 267 -10.23 9.59 6.26
CA CYS A 267 -9.14 9.55 7.23
C CYS A 267 -8.36 8.24 7.18
N SER A 268 -8.57 7.46 6.13
CA SER A 268 -7.79 6.27 5.84
C SER A 268 -6.74 6.59 4.80
N HIS A 269 -7.13 7.14 3.63
CA HIS A 269 -6.24 7.38 2.50
C HIS A 269 -5.28 8.55 2.73
N TRP A 270 -4.31 8.71 1.83
CA TRP A 270 -3.27 9.72 1.96
C TRP A 270 -3.31 10.71 0.80
N CYS A 271 -3.09 11.99 1.12
CA CYS A 271 -2.85 13.03 0.12
C CYS A 271 -1.60 12.74 -0.71
N LEU A 272 -1.60 13.26 -1.94
CA LEU A 272 -0.44 13.22 -2.83
C LEU A 272 -0.19 14.60 -3.45
N PRO A 273 1.07 15.08 -3.46
CA PRO A 273 2.25 14.50 -2.80
C PRO A 273 2.09 14.40 -1.27
N GLY A 274 2.78 13.46 -0.61
CA GLY A 274 2.58 13.20 0.80
C GLY A 274 3.29 11.98 1.39
N VAL A 275 2.67 11.38 2.40
CA VAL A 275 3.22 10.23 3.15
C VAL A 275 3.64 9.06 2.25
N PRO A 276 2.85 8.67 1.21
CA PRO A 276 3.27 7.59 0.31
C PRO A 276 4.61 7.86 -0.36
N ASP A 277 4.94 9.11 -0.71
CA ASP A 277 6.23 9.46 -1.33
C ASP A 277 7.41 9.07 -0.43
N THR A 278 7.23 9.06 0.89
CA THR A 278 8.26 8.62 1.84
C THR A 278 8.42 7.09 1.82
N TRP A 279 7.33 6.33 1.73
CA TRP A 279 7.40 4.86 1.59
C TRP A 279 8.19 4.46 0.34
N ASN A 280 8.03 5.26 -0.71
CA ASN A 280 8.71 5.04 -1.99
C ASN A 280 10.20 5.35 -1.92
N GLN A 281 10.58 6.35 -1.13
CA GLN A 281 11.98 6.62 -0.83
C GLN A 281 12.60 5.46 -0.04
N LEU A 282 11.88 4.89 0.93
CA LEU A 282 12.33 3.71 1.67
C LEU A 282 12.52 2.50 0.77
N LEU A 283 11.53 2.22 -0.10
CA LEU A 283 11.62 1.17 -1.12
C LEU A 283 12.84 1.38 -2.03
N PHE A 284 12.99 2.59 -2.58
CA PHE A 284 14.09 2.93 -3.47
C PHE A 284 15.46 2.74 -2.79
N ALA A 285 15.59 3.22 -1.55
CA ALA A 285 16.80 3.04 -0.76
C ALA A 285 17.11 1.54 -0.55
N GLN A 286 16.10 0.73 -0.20
CA GLN A 286 16.28 -0.69 0.03
C GLN A 286 16.67 -1.45 -1.25
N LEU A 287 16.09 -1.09 -2.40
CA LEU A 287 16.48 -1.63 -3.70
C LEU A 287 17.94 -1.27 -4.04
N LEU A 288 18.34 -0.02 -3.82
CA LEU A 288 19.70 0.45 -4.10
C LEU A 288 20.74 -0.27 -3.22
N LEU A 289 20.44 -0.43 -1.92
CA LEU A 289 21.28 -1.16 -0.98
C LEU A 289 21.41 -2.63 -1.36
N SER A 290 20.29 -3.27 -1.71
CA SER A 290 20.28 -4.68 -2.15
C SER A 290 21.11 -4.88 -3.42
N HIS A 291 21.02 -3.95 -4.37
CA HIS A 291 21.83 -3.97 -5.58
C HIS A 291 23.34 -3.84 -5.28
N LYS A 292 23.73 -2.88 -4.44
CA LYS A 292 25.14 -2.72 -4.03
C LYS A 292 25.67 -3.96 -3.31
N GLN A 293 24.87 -4.57 -2.44
CA GLN A 293 25.25 -5.81 -1.74
C GLN A 293 25.51 -6.95 -2.72
N ARG A 294 24.66 -7.12 -3.74
CA ARG A 294 24.84 -8.13 -4.79
C ARG A 294 26.13 -7.89 -5.59
N GLN A 295 26.39 -6.66 -6.00
CA GLN A 295 27.63 -6.31 -6.72
C GLN A 295 28.88 -6.60 -5.88
N TRP A 296 28.85 -6.27 -4.59
CA TRP A 296 29.96 -6.55 -3.68
C TRP A 296 30.19 -8.04 -3.43
N ASN A 297 29.11 -8.83 -3.31
CA ASN A 297 29.23 -10.29 -3.20
C ASN A 297 29.82 -10.91 -4.48
N GLN A 298 29.44 -10.39 -5.65
CA GLN A 298 29.96 -10.84 -6.94
C GLN A 298 31.45 -10.51 -7.10
N SER A 299 31.91 -9.32 -6.70
CA SER A 299 33.32 -8.95 -6.80
C SER A 299 34.23 -9.79 -5.90
N LYS A 300 33.73 -10.28 -4.76
CA LYS A 300 34.46 -11.20 -3.88
C LYS A 300 34.60 -12.62 -4.43
N ASN A 301 33.63 -13.10 -5.20
CA ASN A 301 33.65 -14.45 -5.77
C ASN A 301 34.52 -14.57 -7.05
N VAL A 302 35.02 -13.46 -7.59
CA VAL A 302 35.91 -13.43 -8.77
C VAL A 302 37.39 -13.57 -8.38
N HIS A 303 37.70 -13.66 -7.08
CA HIS A 303 39.08 -13.75 -6.56
C HIS A 303 39.38 -15.08 -5.84
N VAL A 304 38.65 -16.15 -6.21
CA VAL A 304 38.92 -17.54 -5.78
C VAL A 304 39.16 -18.40 -7.01
#